data_AF-J3F261-F1
#
_entry.id   AF-J3F261-F1
#
_cell.length_a   1.000
_cell.length_b   1.000
_cell.length_c   1.000
_cell.angle_alpha   90.00
_cell.angle_beta   90.00
_cell.angle_gamma   90.00
#
_symmetry.space_group_name_H-M   'P 1'
#
loop_
_entity.id
_entity.type
_entity.pdbx_description
1 polymer ?
#
loop_
_entity_poly.entity_id
_entity_poly.type
_entity_poly.pdbx_seq_one_letter_code
_entity_poly.pdbx_strand_id
1 'polypeptide(L)'
;MPLNPEYKSTTVNVNGSNVTVPLYAKATLTSTNMTGGSGPDQSLRPPGFVSGTCPEHHQRGHLIGNKLGGSGTDLRNLVTLTEGSNHPIMYEYEAMVYEYVKKNPGIEFVYQVTAQYDTSRYLVAQVAPGGSTSGAANNPYCPLPCPESLRIDFFYAEAPGKLNYPLIYRVLTEHGEGWNTGPLYILNGVYKFHEGSPKHVAQGCWAS
;
A
#
# COMPACT_ATOMS: atom_id res chain seq x y z
N MET A 1 8.94 0.02 -23.90
CA MET A 1 9.08 -1.40 -23.47
C MET A 1 8.07 -1.64 -22.36
N PRO A 2 7.40 -2.79 -22.26
CA PRO A 2 6.51 -3.04 -21.13
C PRO A 2 7.29 -3.07 -19.82
N LEU A 3 6.65 -2.68 -18.72
CA LEU A 3 7.21 -2.84 -17.39
C LEU A 3 7.42 -4.34 -17.09
N ASN A 4 8.55 -4.70 -16.49
CA ASN A 4 8.82 -6.07 -16.05
C ASN A 4 9.15 -6.11 -14.55
N PRO A 5 8.13 -6.19 -13.69
CA PRO A 5 8.35 -6.23 -12.25
C PRO A 5 8.87 -7.58 -11.74
N GLU A 6 9.71 -7.52 -10.72
CA GLU A 6 10.03 -8.66 -9.84
C GLU A 6 9.01 -8.70 -8.70
N TYR A 7 8.43 -9.88 -8.44
CA TYR A 7 7.56 -10.10 -7.29
C TYR A 7 8.12 -11.20 -6.39
N LYS A 8 7.99 -11.03 -5.07
CA LYS A 8 8.21 -12.11 -4.10
C LYS A 8 7.03 -12.25 -3.18
N SER A 9 6.83 -13.47 -2.72
CA SER A 9 5.85 -13.81 -1.69
C SER A 9 6.57 -14.37 -0.48
N THR A 10 5.91 -14.32 0.67
CA THR A 10 6.33 -14.99 1.90
C THR A 10 5.15 -15.77 2.48
N THR A 11 5.40 -16.51 3.55
CA THR A 11 4.36 -17.20 4.32
C THR A 11 4.23 -16.54 5.68
N VAL A 12 2.99 -16.25 6.09
CA VAL A 12 2.65 -15.78 7.43
C VAL A 12 1.75 -16.80 8.12
N ASN A 13 1.88 -16.92 9.44
CA ASN A 13 0.99 -17.78 10.22
C ASN A 13 -0.22 -16.98 10.70
N VAL A 14 -1.41 -17.38 10.26
CA VAL A 14 -2.69 -16.80 10.65
C VAL A 14 -3.44 -17.85 11.45
N ASN A 15 -3.54 -17.66 12.77
CA ASN A 15 -4.26 -18.57 13.68
C ASN A 15 -3.87 -20.06 13.50
N GLY A 16 -2.57 -20.35 13.38
CA GLY A 16 -2.05 -21.70 13.19
C GLY A 16 -1.99 -22.16 11.73
N SER A 17 -2.57 -21.41 10.78
CA SER A 17 -2.55 -21.73 9.35
C SER A 17 -1.49 -20.93 8.60
N ASN A 18 -0.74 -21.57 7.72
CA ASN A 18 0.25 -20.90 6.87
C ASN A 18 -0.44 -20.31 5.63
N VAL A 19 -0.34 -19.00 5.44
CA VAL A 19 -0.92 -18.26 4.31
C VAL A 19 0.20 -17.62 3.50
N THR A 20 0.24 -17.88 2.20
CA THR A 20 1.16 -17.21 1.28
C THR A 20 0.64 -15.81 0.96
N VAL A 21 1.50 -14.81 1.15
CA VAL A 21 1.17 -13.39 0.96
C VAL A 21 2.21 -12.70 0.06
N PRO A 22 1.81 -11.72 -0.76
CA PRO A 22 2.76 -10.85 -1.46
C PRO A 22 3.63 -10.11 -0.45
N LEU A 23 4.95 -10.23 -0.59
CA LEU A 23 5.92 -9.55 0.26
C LEU A 23 6.48 -8.31 -0.41
N TYR A 24 6.68 -8.40 -1.73
CA TYR A 24 7.59 -7.50 -2.42
C TYR A 24 7.21 -7.33 -3.88
N ALA A 25 7.31 -6.11 -4.38
CA ALA A 25 7.32 -5.79 -5.78
C ALA A 25 8.44 -4.79 -6.09
N LYS A 26 9.19 -4.99 -7.16
CA LYS A 26 10.19 -4.02 -7.64
C LYS A 26 10.13 -3.89 -9.14
N ALA A 27 10.26 -2.66 -9.62
CA ALA A 27 10.44 -2.40 -11.04
C ALA A 27 11.44 -1.25 -11.26
N THR A 28 12.16 -1.33 -12.39
CA THR A 28 12.91 -0.20 -12.93
C THR A 28 11.97 0.59 -13.85
N LEU A 29 11.63 1.80 -13.43
CA LEU A 29 10.81 2.74 -14.15
C LEU A 29 11.68 3.58 -15.07
N THR A 30 11.19 3.79 -16.29
CA THR A 30 11.76 4.72 -17.26
C THR A 30 10.62 5.54 -17.87
N SER A 31 10.94 6.66 -18.51
CA SER A 31 9.94 7.51 -19.16
C SER A 31 9.10 6.77 -20.23
N THR A 32 9.54 5.59 -20.70
CA THR A 32 8.91 4.84 -21.79
C THR A 32 8.30 3.49 -21.40
N ASN A 33 8.38 3.08 -20.12
CA ASN A 33 7.87 1.77 -19.68
C ASN A 33 6.72 1.80 -18.67
N MET A 34 6.38 2.98 -18.13
CA MET A 34 5.23 3.18 -17.25
C MET A 34 3.90 3.24 -18.04
N THR A 35 3.69 2.25 -18.90
CA THR A 35 2.52 2.11 -19.78
C THR A 35 1.91 0.72 -19.63
N GLY A 36 0.61 0.57 -19.84
CA GLY A 36 -0.05 -0.75 -19.85
C GLY A 36 -0.48 -1.27 -18.49
N GLY A 37 -0.46 -0.44 -17.44
CA GLY A 37 -1.06 -0.80 -16.16
C GLY A 37 -2.57 -0.92 -16.23
N SER A 38 -3.16 -1.64 -15.28
CA SER A 38 -4.60 -1.94 -15.25
C SER A 38 -5.19 -1.76 -13.86
N GLY A 39 -6.47 -1.37 -13.81
CA GLY A 39 -7.23 -1.37 -12.56
C GLY A 39 -7.37 -2.79 -11.98
N PRO A 40 -7.66 -2.92 -10.68
CA PRO A 40 -7.71 -4.22 -10.04
C PRO A 40 -8.89 -5.04 -10.57
N ASP A 41 -8.62 -6.27 -10.99
CA ASP A 41 -9.64 -7.25 -11.35
C ASP A 41 -10.53 -7.53 -10.12
N GLN A 42 -11.82 -7.27 -10.26
CA GLN A 42 -12.79 -7.39 -9.18
C GLN A 42 -13.09 -8.85 -8.79
N SER A 43 -12.63 -9.83 -9.57
CA SER A 43 -12.69 -11.25 -9.23
C SER A 43 -11.55 -11.69 -8.31
N LEU A 44 -10.40 -11.01 -8.34
CA LEU A 44 -9.25 -11.35 -7.52
C LEU A 44 -9.49 -11.02 -6.04
N ARG A 45 -8.91 -11.83 -5.14
CA ARG A 45 -9.04 -11.68 -3.69
C ARG A 45 -7.64 -11.81 -3.09
N PRO A 46 -6.92 -10.69 -2.85
CA PRO A 46 -5.66 -10.77 -2.14
C PRO A 46 -5.87 -11.36 -0.73
N PRO A 47 -4.83 -11.93 -0.11
CA PRO A 47 -4.96 -12.51 1.23
C PRO A 47 -5.56 -11.52 2.23
N GLY A 48 -6.54 -11.98 3.01
CA GLY A 48 -7.24 -11.16 4.00
C GLY A 48 -8.37 -10.28 3.44
N PHE A 49 -8.58 -10.28 2.12
CA PHE A 49 -9.59 -9.43 1.51
C PHE A 49 -11.01 -9.85 1.87
N VAL A 50 -11.79 -8.88 2.32
CA VAL A 50 -13.23 -9.02 2.57
C VAL A 50 -13.96 -8.08 1.64
N SER A 51 -14.96 -8.60 0.90
CA SER A 51 -15.75 -7.76 0.01
C SER A 51 -16.80 -7.00 0.82
N GLY A 52 -16.89 -5.70 0.63
CA GLY A 52 -17.85 -4.86 1.34
C GLY A 52 -17.46 -3.39 1.25
N THR A 53 -18.38 -2.53 1.66
CA THR A 53 -18.04 -1.12 1.90
C THR A 53 -17.74 -0.92 3.36
N CYS A 54 -18.65 -1.28 4.26
CA CYS A 54 -18.50 -1.03 5.69
C CYS A 54 -18.89 -2.29 6.48
N PRO A 55 -18.12 -2.66 7.52
CA PRO A 55 -17.01 -1.88 8.10
C PRO A 55 -15.62 -2.05 7.47
N GLU A 56 -15.43 -2.97 6.53
CA GLU A 56 -14.08 -3.41 6.14
C GLU A 56 -13.33 -2.44 5.22
N HIS A 57 -14.04 -1.73 4.33
CA HIS A 57 -13.44 -0.75 3.41
C HIS A 57 -12.20 -1.27 2.65
N HIS A 58 -12.16 -2.57 2.37
CA HIS A 58 -11.01 -3.19 1.74
C HIS A 58 -10.92 -2.88 0.25
N GLN A 59 -9.71 -2.60 -0.18
CA GLN A 59 -9.32 -2.38 -1.56
C GLN A 59 -8.21 -3.36 -1.94
N ARG A 60 -8.20 -3.72 -3.23
CA ARG A 60 -7.15 -4.51 -3.85
C ARG A 60 -6.02 -3.55 -4.17
N GLY A 61 -5.22 -3.23 -3.16
CA GLY A 61 -4.15 -2.26 -3.25
C GLY A 61 -3.01 -2.82 -4.09
N HIS A 62 -2.63 -2.08 -5.12
CA HIS A 62 -1.45 -2.44 -5.92
C HIS A 62 -0.19 -2.30 -5.07
N LEU A 63 0.84 -3.11 -5.33
CA LEU A 63 2.20 -2.83 -4.84
C LEU A 63 2.92 -1.89 -5.83
N ILE A 64 2.72 -2.09 -7.13
CA ILE A 64 3.09 -1.14 -8.17
C ILE A 64 1.81 -0.65 -8.82
N GLY A 65 1.49 0.62 -8.64
CA GLY A 65 0.27 1.23 -9.16
C GLY A 65 0.15 1.16 -10.68
N ASN A 66 -1.10 1.16 -11.13
CA ASN A 66 -1.43 1.14 -12.55
C ASN A 66 -0.81 2.33 -13.33
N LYS A 67 -0.67 3.50 -12.68
CA LYS A 67 -0.05 4.69 -13.25
C LYS A 67 1.44 4.47 -13.56
N LEU A 68 2.11 3.66 -12.74
CA LEU A 68 3.50 3.27 -12.95
C LEU A 68 3.64 2.10 -13.93
N GLY A 69 2.53 1.56 -14.46
CA GLY A 69 2.51 0.41 -15.37
C GLY A 69 2.25 -0.94 -14.69
N GLY A 70 1.92 -0.96 -13.39
CA GLY A 70 1.63 -2.20 -12.67
C GLY A 70 0.28 -2.82 -13.03
N SER A 71 0.22 -4.15 -13.03
CA SER A 71 -0.98 -4.91 -13.39
C SER A 71 -1.92 -5.07 -12.20
N GLY A 72 -3.20 -4.77 -12.40
CA GLY A 72 -4.28 -5.11 -11.47
C GLY A 72 -4.89 -6.49 -11.70
N THR A 73 -4.39 -7.25 -12.68
CA THR A 73 -4.83 -8.62 -12.97
C THR A 73 -3.84 -9.68 -12.49
N ASP A 74 -2.74 -9.27 -11.86
CA ASP A 74 -1.74 -10.15 -11.27
C ASP A 74 -1.84 -10.12 -9.75
N LEU A 75 -2.28 -11.23 -9.15
CA LEU A 75 -2.47 -11.32 -7.70
C LEU A 75 -1.17 -11.09 -6.91
N ARG A 76 0.00 -11.31 -7.52
CA ARG A 76 1.30 -11.03 -6.89
C ARG A 76 1.55 -9.55 -6.66
N ASN A 77 0.83 -8.69 -7.39
CA ASN A 77 0.89 -7.23 -7.28
C ASN A 77 -0.23 -6.66 -6.39
N LEU A 78 -1.07 -7.48 -5.76
CA LEU A 78 -2.23 -7.00 -5.00
C LEU A 78 -2.16 -7.44 -3.54
N VAL A 79 -2.31 -6.49 -2.63
CA VAL A 79 -2.48 -6.73 -1.20
C VAL A 79 -3.81 -6.16 -0.71
N THR A 80 -4.27 -6.61 0.46
CA THR A 80 -5.47 -6.05 1.08
C THR A 80 -5.12 -4.78 1.82
N LEU A 81 -5.50 -3.63 1.26
CA LEU A 81 -5.37 -2.33 1.92
C LEU A 81 -6.73 -1.80 2.29
N THR A 82 -6.79 -1.04 3.37
CA THR A 82 -7.93 -0.15 3.62
C THR A 82 -7.95 0.99 2.59
N GLU A 83 -9.14 1.49 2.29
CA GLU A 83 -9.30 2.49 1.25
C GLU A 83 -8.50 3.77 1.48
N GLY A 84 -8.31 4.23 2.74
CA GLY A 84 -7.55 5.45 3.04
C GLY A 84 -6.06 5.28 2.76
N SER A 85 -5.55 4.06 3.00
CA SER A 85 -4.16 3.69 2.74
C SER A 85 -3.88 3.58 1.24
N ASN A 86 -4.79 2.96 0.48
CA ASN A 86 -4.67 2.86 -0.98
C ASN A 86 -4.95 4.19 -1.69
N HIS A 87 -5.92 4.97 -1.22
CA HIS A 87 -6.24 6.30 -1.75
C HIS A 87 -6.80 7.24 -0.65
N PRO A 88 -6.20 8.43 -0.45
CA PRO A 88 -5.32 9.12 -1.38
C PRO A 88 -3.82 8.82 -1.21
N ILE A 89 -3.41 8.22 -0.09
CA ILE A 89 -1.99 8.23 0.32
C ILE A 89 -1.09 7.57 -0.73
N MET A 90 -1.28 6.29 -1.03
CA MET A 90 -0.44 5.59 -2.01
C MET A 90 -0.49 6.23 -3.40
N TYR A 91 -1.70 6.61 -3.86
CA TYR A 91 -1.90 7.24 -5.16
C TYR A 91 -1.08 8.54 -5.35
N GLU A 92 -1.00 9.39 -4.33
CA GLU A 92 -0.28 10.67 -4.41
C GLU A 92 1.22 10.46 -4.62
N TYR A 93 1.84 9.52 -3.89
CA TYR A 93 3.26 9.23 -4.03
C TYR A 93 3.60 8.55 -5.36
N GLU A 94 2.72 7.69 -5.86
CA GLU A 94 2.87 7.11 -7.21
C GLU A 94 2.77 8.17 -8.30
N ALA A 95 1.87 9.15 -8.15
CA ALA A 95 1.78 10.28 -9.06
C ALA A 95 3.06 11.12 -9.04
N MET A 96 3.63 11.38 -7.86
CA MET A 96 4.90 12.09 -7.72
C MET A 96 6.05 11.37 -8.44
N VAL A 97 6.18 10.05 -8.26
CA VAL A 97 7.20 9.23 -8.95
C VAL A 97 6.99 9.27 -10.46
N TYR A 98 5.75 9.09 -10.93
CA TYR A 98 5.43 9.12 -12.36
C TYR A 98 5.88 10.43 -13.02
N GLU A 99 5.49 11.56 -12.44
CA GLU A 99 5.83 12.89 -12.96
C GLU A 99 7.34 13.12 -12.98
N TYR A 100 8.04 12.70 -11.92
CA TYR A 100 9.50 12.83 -11.86
C TYR A 100 10.20 12.03 -12.96
N VAL A 101 9.84 10.76 -13.13
CA VAL A 101 10.45 9.89 -14.15
C VAL A 101 10.12 10.37 -15.56
N LYS A 102 8.90 10.90 -15.80
CA LYS A 102 8.53 11.48 -17.10
C LYS A 102 9.31 12.74 -17.45
N LYS A 103 9.57 13.61 -16.47
CA LYS A 103 10.33 14.86 -16.67
C LYS A 103 11.83 14.65 -16.84
N ASN A 104 12.36 13.49 -16.44
CA ASN A 104 13.78 13.16 -16.49
C ASN A 104 14.02 11.95 -17.42
N PRO A 105 13.87 12.10 -18.75
CA PRO A 105 14.12 11.00 -19.68
C PRO A 105 15.58 10.53 -19.59
N GLY A 106 15.79 9.21 -19.67
CA GLY A 106 17.12 8.58 -19.62
C GLY A 106 17.55 8.08 -18.24
N ILE A 107 16.79 8.36 -17.18
CA ILE A 107 17.06 7.76 -15.86
C ILE A 107 16.46 6.34 -15.76
N GLU A 108 17.15 5.48 -15.02
CA GLU A 108 16.63 4.21 -14.52
C GLU A 108 16.25 4.37 -13.06
N PHE A 109 14.95 4.50 -12.81
CA PHE A 109 14.42 4.81 -11.49
C PHE A 109 13.82 3.56 -10.86
N VAL A 110 14.42 3.06 -9.78
CA VAL A 110 13.94 1.89 -9.06
C VAL A 110 12.79 2.28 -8.14
N TYR A 111 11.64 1.64 -8.34
CA TYR A 111 10.50 1.69 -7.45
C TYR A 111 10.29 0.32 -6.82
N GLN A 112 10.29 0.27 -5.50
CA GLN A 112 10.22 -0.96 -4.74
C GLN A 112 9.23 -0.81 -3.59
N VAL A 113 8.33 -1.78 -3.44
CA VAL A 113 7.37 -1.83 -2.35
C VAL A 113 7.53 -3.13 -1.60
N THR A 114 7.59 -3.03 -0.27
CA THR A 114 7.58 -4.17 0.65
C THR A 114 6.35 -4.09 1.53
N ALA A 115 5.50 -5.11 1.46
CA ALA A 115 4.36 -5.28 2.35
C ALA A 115 4.86 -5.87 3.67
N GLN A 116 4.58 -5.18 4.78
CA GLN A 116 5.05 -5.57 6.11
C GLN A 116 3.95 -6.33 6.87
N TYR A 117 4.31 -7.42 7.54
CA TYR A 117 3.38 -8.29 8.26
C TYR A 117 3.84 -8.56 9.71
N ASP A 118 4.49 -7.58 10.33
CA ASP A 118 5.00 -7.70 11.69
C ASP A 118 3.84 -7.78 12.70
N THR A 119 3.62 -8.97 13.27
CA THR A 119 2.51 -9.24 14.19
C THR A 119 2.55 -8.37 15.45
N SER A 120 3.72 -7.86 15.84
CA SER A 120 3.86 -6.97 17.00
C SER A 120 3.28 -5.57 16.76
N ARG A 121 3.03 -5.20 15.50
CA ARG A 121 2.44 -3.91 15.09
C ARG A 121 0.92 -3.95 14.92
N TYR A 122 0.31 -5.12 15.04
CA TYR A 122 -1.15 -5.25 15.05
C TYR A 122 -1.61 -4.99 16.48
N LEU A 123 -2.34 -3.90 16.64
CA LEU A 123 -2.76 -3.42 17.94
C LEU A 123 -4.25 -3.70 18.12
N VAL A 124 -4.65 -3.96 19.37
CA VAL A 124 -6.05 -4.21 19.72
C VAL A 124 -6.84 -2.94 19.45
N ALA A 125 -7.80 -3.01 18.53
CA ALA A 125 -8.76 -1.94 18.37
C ALA A 125 -9.71 -1.93 19.57
N GLN A 126 -9.96 -0.76 20.17
CA GLN A 126 -11.09 -0.61 21.09
C GLN A 126 -12.39 -0.62 20.27
N VAL A 127 -13.00 -1.78 20.13
CA VAL A 127 -14.30 -1.96 19.47
C VAL A 127 -15.45 -1.50 20.37
N ALA A 128 -16.37 -0.70 19.81
CA ALA A 128 -17.78 -0.70 20.20
C ALA A 128 -18.41 -2.08 19.89
N PRO A 129 -19.49 -2.51 20.58
CA PRO A 129 -19.64 -3.85 21.16
C PRO A 129 -19.61 -4.99 20.12
N GLY A 130 -18.60 -5.88 20.24
CA GLY A 130 -18.46 -7.06 19.37
C GLY A 130 -17.25 -7.96 19.60
N GLY A 131 -16.23 -7.51 20.34
CA GLY A 131 -15.05 -8.31 20.73
C GLY A 131 -13.73 -7.78 20.18
N SER A 132 -12.67 -7.83 21.00
CA SER A 132 -11.34 -7.29 20.69
C SER A 132 -10.62 -8.12 19.63
N THR A 133 -10.36 -7.56 18.45
CA THR A 133 -9.42 -8.12 17.46
C THR A 133 -8.24 -7.16 17.28
N SER A 134 -7.04 -7.71 17.06
CA SER A 134 -5.86 -6.91 16.69
C SER A 134 -5.85 -6.67 15.19
N GLY A 135 -5.52 -5.45 14.80
CA GLY A 135 -5.45 -5.07 13.39
C GLY A 135 -4.43 -3.97 13.11
N ALA A 136 -4.12 -3.76 11.83
CA ALA A 136 -3.20 -2.73 11.38
C ALA A 136 -3.70 -1.33 11.83
N ALA A 137 -2.81 -0.49 12.36
CA ALA A 137 -3.13 0.85 12.86
C ALA A 137 -4.40 0.93 13.74
N ASN A 138 -4.60 -0.05 14.65
CA ASN A 138 -5.79 -0.16 15.51
C ASN A 138 -7.13 -0.38 14.76
N ASN A 139 -7.09 -0.82 13.50
CA ASN A 139 -8.30 -1.13 12.72
C ASN A 139 -8.62 -2.62 12.79
N PRO A 140 -9.68 -3.05 13.51
CA PRO A 140 -9.99 -4.46 13.72
C PRO A 140 -10.43 -5.20 12.46
N TYR A 141 -10.81 -4.44 11.42
CA TYR A 141 -11.22 -4.97 10.13
C TYR A 141 -10.05 -5.20 9.18
N CYS A 142 -8.85 -4.77 9.55
CA CYS A 142 -7.61 -5.05 8.83
C CYS A 142 -6.68 -5.99 9.64
N PRO A 143 -7.12 -7.21 10.01
CA PRO A 143 -6.26 -8.18 10.68
C PRO A 143 -5.30 -8.84 9.70
N LEU A 144 -4.27 -9.51 10.22
CA LEU A 144 -3.44 -10.42 9.43
C LEU A 144 -4.34 -11.44 8.69
N PRO A 145 -4.17 -11.68 7.37
CA PRO A 145 -3.01 -11.40 6.53
C PRO A 145 -3.11 -10.14 5.65
N CYS A 146 -3.83 -9.09 6.08
CA CYS A 146 -3.60 -7.75 5.52
C CYS A 146 -2.24 -7.24 6.03
N PRO A 147 -1.38 -6.62 5.21
CA PRO A 147 -0.14 -6.04 5.71
C PRO A 147 -0.42 -4.93 6.72
N GLU A 148 0.45 -4.77 7.72
CA GLU A 148 0.35 -3.68 8.71
C GLU A 148 0.78 -2.33 8.11
N SER A 149 1.74 -2.37 7.19
CA SER A 149 2.21 -1.20 6.47
C SER A 149 2.82 -1.57 5.12
N LEU A 150 3.00 -0.57 4.27
CA LEU A 150 3.85 -0.64 3.08
C LEU A 150 5.09 0.22 3.31
N ARG A 151 6.26 -0.34 3.04
CA ARG A 151 7.48 0.43 2.84
C ARG A 151 7.73 0.61 1.36
N ILE A 152 7.86 1.86 0.91
CA ILE A 152 8.10 2.22 -0.49
C ILE A 152 9.49 2.87 -0.58
N ASP A 153 10.37 2.26 -1.35
CA ASP A 153 11.68 2.79 -1.73
C ASP A 153 11.64 3.27 -3.19
N PHE A 154 11.94 4.54 -3.42
CA PHE A 154 12.05 5.13 -4.75
C PHE A 154 13.39 5.85 -4.90
N PHE A 155 14.28 5.30 -5.74
CA PHE A 155 15.66 5.77 -5.87
C PHE A 155 16.23 5.48 -7.25
N TYR A 156 17.35 6.09 -7.61
CA TYR A 156 18.22 5.57 -8.67
C TYR A 156 19.61 5.24 -8.10
N ALA A 157 20.28 4.27 -8.70
CA ALA A 157 21.64 3.91 -8.31
C ALA A 157 22.63 4.83 -9.03
N GLU A 158 23.46 5.55 -8.28
CA GLU A 158 24.55 6.33 -8.87
C GLU A 158 25.81 5.48 -9.07
N ALA A 159 26.01 4.50 -8.18
CA ALA A 159 27.10 3.53 -8.20
C ALA A 159 26.68 2.29 -7.37
N PRO A 160 27.39 1.15 -7.47
CA PRO A 160 27.13 0.00 -6.61
C PRO A 160 27.13 0.39 -5.13
N GLY A 161 26.01 0.14 -4.44
CA GLY A 161 25.84 0.47 -3.01
C GLY A 161 25.53 1.95 -2.72
N LYS A 162 25.54 2.85 -3.71
CA LYS A 162 25.20 4.27 -3.55
C LYS A 162 23.83 4.57 -4.18
N LEU A 163 22.82 4.63 -3.33
CA LEU A 163 21.46 4.99 -3.72
C LEU A 163 21.23 6.50 -3.55
N ASN A 164 20.53 7.10 -4.50
CA ASN A 164 20.04 8.47 -4.38
C ASN A 164 18.51 8.46 -4.35
N TYR A 165 17.94 9.09 -3.32
CA TYR A 165 16.51 9.29 -3.13
C TYR A 165 16.16 10.75 -3.50
N PRO A 166 15.89 11.06 -4.78
CA PRO A 166 15.79 12.43 -5.25
C PRO A 166 14.47 13.12 -4.88
N LEU A 167 13.48 12.35 -4.40
CA LEU A 167 12.16 12.87 -4.07
C LEU A 167 12.11 13.26 -2.61
N ILE A 168 11.88 14.56 -2.38
CA ILE A 168 11.57 15.10 -1.06
C ILE A 168 10.05 15.11 -0.94
N TYR A 169 9.53 14.56 0.15
CA TYR A 169 8.09 14.51 0.37
C TYR A 169 7.70 14.93 1.78
N ARG A 170 6.46 15.41 1.88
CA ARG A 170 5.87 15.87 3.14
C ARG A 170 5.52 14.68 4.02
N VAL A 171 5.86 14.79 5.29
CA VAL A 171 5.47 13.85 6.36
C VAL A 171 4.81 14.63 7.49
N LEU A 172 3.82 14.04 8.14
CA LEU A 172 3.27 14.55 9.38
C LEU A 172 4.03 13.91 10.54
N THR A 173 4.54 14.75 11.44
CA THR A 173 5.24 14.34 12.66
C THR A 173 4.46 14.82 13.88
N GLU A 174 4.81 14.31 15.07
CA GLU A 174 4.25 14.79 16.34
C GLU A 174 4.50 16.29 16.59
N HIS A 175 5.48 16.88 15.89
CA HIS A 175 5.82 18.30 15.98
C HIS A 175 5.29 19.14 14.80
N GLY A 176 4.41 18.57 13.97
CA GLY A 176 3.85 19.24 12.79
C GLY A 176 4.40 18.71 11.47
N GLU A 177 4.38 19.57 10.44
CA GLU A 177 4.82 19.19 9.09
C GLU A 177 6.35 19.10 8.99
N GLY A 178 6.83 18.01 8.41
CA GLY A 178 8.24 17.80 8.10
C GLY A 178 8.45 17.38 6.64
N TRP A 179 9.71 17.35 6.23
CA TRP A 179 10.14 16.88 4.92
C TRP A 179 11.09 15.71 5.09
N ASN A 180 10.95 14.68 4.26
CA ASN A 180 11.78 13.50 4.34
C ASN A 180 12.38 13.15 2.97
N THR A 181 13.56 12.54 3.02
CA THR A 181 14.26 11.92 1.91
C THR A 181 14.62 10.51 2.32
N GLY A 182 14.08 9.50 1.64
CA GLY A 182 14.30 8.10 2.00
C GLY A 182 13.04 7.25 1.82
N PRO A 183 13.00 6.05 2.43
CA PRO A 183 11.86 5.16 2.31
C PRO A 183 10.60 5.79 2.93
N LEU A 184 9.50 5.73 2.19
CA LEU A 184 8.19 6.12 2.66
C LEU A 184 7.51 4.94 3.37
N TYR A 185 6.84 5.21 4.48
CA TYR A 185 6.01 4.24 5.18
C TYR A 185 4.55 4.66 5.11
N ILE A 186 3.71 3.80 4.55
CA ILE A 186 2.26 3.96 4.52
C ILE A 186 1.68 2.94 5.49
N LEU A 187 1.13 3.40 6.61
CA LEU A 187 0.39 2.51 7.51
C LEU A 187 -0.87 2.01 6.81
N ASN A 188 -1.17 0.72 6.96
CA ASN A 188 -2.47 0.18 6.62
C ASN A 188 -3.42 0.28 7.82
N GLY A 189 -4.71 0.12 7.59
CA GLY A 189 -5.74 0.32 8.61
C GLY A 189 -6.27 1.75 8.69
N VAL A 190 -5.60 2.72 8.04
CA VAL A 190 -6.06 4.12 7.99
C VAL A 190 -7.36 4.20 7.20
N TYR A 191 -8.41 4.62 7.88
CA TYR A 191 -9.70 4.83 7.26
C TYR A 191 -9.73 6.13 6.47
N LYS A 192 -10.52 6.15 5.39
CA LYS A 192 -10.87 7.39 4.72
C LYS A 192 -12.02 8.05 5.47
N PHE A 193 -11.91 9.36 5.67
CA PHE A 193 -12.99 10.11 6.30
C PHE A 193 -14.21 10.20 5.35
N HIS A 194 -15.35 9.64 5.76
CA HIS A 194 -16.62 9.67 5.02
C HIS A 194 -17.61 10.66 5.66
N GLU A 195 -17.19 11.92 5.78
CA GLU A 195 -18.01 12.96 6.41
C GLU A 195 -19.42 13.02 5.78
N GLY A 196 -20.44 13.06 6.63
CA GLY A 196 -21.82 13.31 6.21
C GLY A 196 -22.53 12.15 5.49
N SER A 197 -21.94 10.94 5.42
CA SER A 197 -22.61 9.78 4.83
C SER A 197 -23.56 9.08 5.81
N PRO A 198 -24.91 9.17 5.66
CA PRO A 198 -25.86 8.57 6.61
C PRO A 198 -25.71 7.05 6.75
N LYS A 199 -25.28 6.37 5.67
CA LYS A 199 -25.03 4.92 5.66
C LYS A 199 -23.92 4.51 6.63
N HIS A 200 -22.75 5.16 6.53
CA HIS A 200 -21.61 4.93 7.43
C HIS A 200 -21.94 5.28 8.88
N VAL A 201 -22.64 6.41 9.11
CA VAL A 201 -23.10 6.79 10.46
C VAL A 201 -24.02 5.74 11.06
N ALA A 202 -25.02 5.27 10.31
CA ALA A 202 -25.98 4.27 10.78
C ALA A 202 -25.33 2.91 11.08
N GLN A 203 -24.22 2.58 10.43
CA GLN A 203 -23.50 1.32 10.59
C GLN A 203 -22.33 1.40 11.59
N GLY A 204 -22.08 2.56 12.20
CA GLY A 204 -20.97 2.74 13.14
C GLY A 204 -19.58 2.67 12.49
N CYS A 205 -19.51 2.80 11.16
CA CYS A 205 -18.28 2.70 10.38
C CYS A 205 -17.58 4.06 10.35
N TRP A 206 -17.03 4.45 11.50
CA TRP A 206 -16.22 5.65 11.62
C TRP A 206 -14.74 5.31 11.55
N ALA A 207 -14.08 5.98 10.61
CA ALA A 207 -12.67 6.32 10.70
C ALA A 207 -12.42 7.06 12.03
N SER A 208 -11.90 6.40 13.06
CA SER A 208 -11.22 7.10 14.16
C SER A 208 -9.76 7.31 13.81
#